data_AF-A0A356KZS8-F1
#
_entry.id   AF-A0A356KZS8-F1
#
_cell.length_a   1.000
_cell.length_b   1.000
_cell.length_c   1.000
_cell.angle_alpha   90.00
_cell.angle_beta   90.00
_cell.angle_gamma   90.00
#
_symmetry.space_group_name_H-M   'P 1'
#
loop_
_entity.id
_entity.type
_entity.pdbx_description
1 polymer ?
#
loop_
_entity_poly.entity_id
_entity_poly.type
_entity_poly.pdbx_seq_one_letter_code
_entity_poly.pdbx_strand_id
1 'polypeptide(L)' 'RLTEEIVEENQLTALMVTHNMNDAIRIGNRLIMMDNGKIIYDVSGEEKKKLTVENLLQKFEEASGGTFSNDRMMLAR' A
#
# COMPACT_ATOMS: atom_id res chain seq x y z
N ARG A 1 4.49 -13.64 -4.37
CA ARG A 1 5.31 -14.75 -3.82
C ARG A 1 6.52 -14.96 -4.70
N LEU A 2 6.43 -15.55 -5.91
CA LEU A 2 7.62 -15.71 -6.79
C LEU A 2 8.44 -14.42 -6.99
N THR A 3 7.80 -13.29 -7.30
CA THR A 3 8.51 -12.00 -7.46
C THR A 3 9.23 -11.56 -6.18
N GLU A 4 8.60 -11.77 -5.02
CA GLU A 4 9.16 -11.41 -3.71
C GLU A 4 10.35 -12.32 -3.38
N GLU A 5 10.22 -13.62 -3.61
CA GLU A 5 11.29 -14.61 -3.47
C GLU A 5 12.51 -14.24 -4.33
N ILE A 6 12.33 -13.95 -5.62
CA ILE A 6 13.43 -13.55 -6.52
C ILE A 6 14.11 -12.27 -6.03
N VAL A 7 13.33 -11.29 -5.57
CA VAL A 7 13.86 -10.00 -5.08
C VAL A 7 14.67 -10.21 -3.80
N GLU A 8 14.18 -11.02 -2.86
CA GLU A 8 14.86 -11.33 -1.61
C GLU A 8 16.13 -12.17 -1.85
N GLU A 9 16.06 -13.23 -2.64
CA GLU A 9 17.20 -14.09 -2.95
C GLU A 9 18.33 -13.34 -3.64
N ASN A 10 18.01 -12.43 -4.57
CA ASN A 10 19.00 -11.69 -5.35
C ASN A 10 19.31 -10.29 -4.77
N GLN A 11 18.77 -9.95 -3.59
CA GLN A 11 18.98 -8.66 -2.92
C GLN A 11 18.68 -7.46 -3.84
N LEU A 12 17.60 -7.55 -4.62
CA LEU A 12 17.25 -6.53 -5.60
C LEU A 12 16.49 -5.37 -4.93
N THR A 13 16.71 -4.16 -5.43
CA THR A 13 15.81 -3.04 -5.13
C THR A 13 14.63 -3.09 -6.09
N ALA A 14 13.44 -3.31 -5.57
CA ALA A 14 12.21 -3.39 -6.36
C ALA A 14 11.16 -2.40 -5.86
N LEU A 15 10.37 -1.87 -6.79
CA LEU A 15 9.20 -1.04 -6.50
C LEU A 15 7.97 -1.69 -7.14
N MET A 16 6.96 -1.99 -6.33
CA MET A 16 5.68 -2.49 -6.79
C MET A 16 4.65 -1.37 -6.70
N VAL A 17 3.90 -1.14 -7.78
CA VAL A 17 2.75 -0.23 -7.80
C VAL A 17 1.49 -1.08 -7.88
N THR A 18 0.57 -0.88 -6.93
CA THR A 18 -0.68 -1.62 -6.86
C THR A 18 -1.82 -0.73 -6.37
N HIS A 19 -3.04 -1.05 -6.78
CA HIS A 19 -4.27 -0.48 -6.23
C HIS A 19 -4.92 -1.43 -5.20
N ASN A 20 -4.38 -2.64 -5.03
CA ASN A 20 -4.87 -3.62 -4.06
C ASN A 20 -4.19 -3.39 -2.71
N MET A 21 -4.98 -2.95 -1.72
CA MET A 21 -4.49 -2.65 -0.37
C MET A 21 -3.94 -3.89 0.35
N ASN A 22 -4.52 -5.07 0.12
CA ASN A 22 -4.01 -6.31 0.70
C ASN A 22 -2.60 -6.62 0.19
N ASP A 23 -2.33 -6.37 -1.09
CA ASP A 23 -1.00 -6.58 -1.66
C ASP A 23 -0.01 -5.53 -1.16
N ALA A 24 -0.43 -4.27 -1.05
CA ALA A 24 0.40 -3.18 -0.52
C ALA A 24 0.87 -3.45 0.92
N ILE A 25 -0.03 -3.98 1.77
CA ILE A 25 0.30 -4.35 3.15
C ILE A 25 1.16 -5.60 3.21
N ARG A 26 0.83 -6.63 2.41
CA ARG A 26 1.46 -7.96 2.52
C ARG A 26 2.87 -8.01 1.91
N ILE A 27 3.11 -7.34 0.78
CA ILE A 27 4.34 -7.50 -0.01
C ILE A 27 5.33 -6.38 0.32
N GLY A 28 6.61 -6.72 0.43
CA GLY A 28 7.70 -5.77 0.61
C GLY A 28 7.81 -5.20 2.03
N ASN A 29 8.80 -4.34 2.24
CA ASN A 29 9.22 -3.86 3.56
C ASN A 29 8.88 -2.38 3.86
N ARG A 30 8.39 -1.65 2.86
CA ARG A 30 7.95 -0.25 2.94
C ARG A 30 6.70 -0.05 2.11
N LEU A 31 5.80 0.79 2.58
CA LEU A 31 4.60 1.20 1.88
C LEU A 31 4.62 2.72 1.75
N ILE A 32 4.43 3.20 0.53
CA ILE A 32 4.31 4.61 0.22
C ILE A 32 2.96 4.79 -0.45
N MET A 33 2.13 5.64 0.13
CA MET A 33 0.83 6.02 -0.42
C MET A 33 0.94 7.41 -1.00
N MET A 34 0.38 7.59 -2.20
CA MET A 34 0.44 8.84 -2.92
C MET A 34 -0.96 9.31 -3.30
N ASP A 35 -1.18 10.62 -3.21
CA ASP A 35 -2.36 11.29 -3.75
C ASP A 35 -1.94 12.60 -4.42
N ASN A 36 -2.50 12.89 -5.59
CA ASN A 36 -2.21 14.11 -6.37
C ASN A 36 -0.71 14.43 -6.53
N GLY A 37 0.11 13.40 -6.75
CA GLY A 37 1.56 13.54 -6.92
C GLY A 37 2.35 13.81 -5.63
N LYS A 38 1.71 13.75 -4.47
CA LYS A 38 2.34 13.93 -3.16
C LYS A 38 2.32 12.63 -2.37
N ILE A 39 3.37 12.38 -1.58
CA ILE A 39 3.38 11.29 -0.61
C ILE A 39 2.51 11.73 0.56
N ILE A 40 1.46 10.95 0.83
CA ILE A 40 0.51 11.23 1.92
C ILE A 40 0.70 10.28 3.11
N TYR A 41 1.37 9.14 2.89
CA TYR A 41 1.70 8.19 3.94
C TYR A 41 2.95 7.40 3.56
N ASP A 42 3.84 7.17 4.52
CA ASP A 42 5.11 6.47 4.32
C ASP A 42 5.44 5.70 5.59
N VAL A 43 5.55 4.38 5.47
CA VAL A 43 5.66 3.46 6.60
C VAL A 43 6.55 2.29 6.24
N SER A 44 7.35 1.81 7.19
CA SER A 44 8.29 0.71 6.97
C SER A 44 8.41 -0.21 8.18
N GLY A 45 8.99 -1.38 7.96
CA GLY A 45 9.36 -2.31 9.02
C GLY A 45 8.16 -2.84 9.81
N GLU A 46 8.29 -2.87 11.14
CA GLU A 46 7.28 -3.42 12.05
C GLU A 46 5.96 -2.64 12.05
N GLU A 47 6.01 -1.34 11.77
CA GLU A 47 4.79 -0.54 11.66
C GLU A 47 3.95 -1.00 10.47
N LYS A 48 4.57 -1.26 9.31
CA LYS A 48 3.89 -1.80 8.13
C LYS A 48 3.24 -3.15 8.40
N LYS A 49 3.93 -4.03 9.14
CA LYS A 49 3.42 -5.38 9.46
C LYS A 49 2.15 -5.35 10.33
N LYS A 50 1.93 -4.28 11.08
CA LYS A 50 0.75 -4.11 11.94
C LYS A 50 -0.42 -3.41 11.24
N LEU A 51 -0.21 -2.91 10.02
CA LEU A 51 -1.27 -2.22 9.30
C LEU A 51 -2.37 -3.17 8.85
N THR A 52 -3.60 -2.73 9.03
CA THR A 52 -4.77 -3.36 8.41
C THR A 52 -5.27 -2.53 7.25
N VAL A 53 -6.12 -3.13 6.42
CA VAL A 53 -6.77 -2.43 5.30
C VAL A 53 -7.62 -1.27 5.82
N GLU A 54 -8.31 -1.45 6.96
CA GLU A 54 -9.09 -0.39 7.58
C GLU A 54 -8.21 0.80 8.00
N ASN A 55 -7.03 0.54 8.58
CA ASN A 55 -6.10 1.61 8.94
C ASN A 55 -5.62 2.39 7.71
N LEU A 56 -5.35 1.67 6.61
CA LEU A 56 -4.90 2.30 5.37
C LEU A 56 -5.99 3.20 4.76
N LEU A 57 -7.23 2.73 4.74
CA LEU A 57 -8.39 3.49 4.27
C LEU A 57 -8.61 4.75 5.10
N GLN A 58 -8.57 4.61 6.44
CA GLN A 58 -8.69 5.75 7.34
C GLN A 58 -7.57 6.78 7.11
N LYS A 59 -6.32 6.33 6.97
CA LYS A 59 -5.17 7.23 6.67
C LYS A 59 -5.33 7.94 5.34
N PHE A 60 -5.86 7.26 4.33
CA PHE A 60 -6.13 7.85 3.03
C PHE A 60 -7.21 8.92 3.10
N GLU A 61 -8.33 8.67 3.79
CA GLU A 61 -9.40 9.65 4.00
C GLU A 61 -8.91 10.89 4.76
N GLU A 62 -8.16 10.67 5.86
CA GLU A 62 -7.55 11.74 6.67
C GLU A 62 -6.62 12.63 5.82
N ALA A 63 -5.83 12.04 4.93
CA ALA A 63 -4.82 12.76 4.16
C ALA A 63 -5.30 13.34 2.83
N SER A 64 -6.32 12.73 2.20
CA SER A 64 -6.91 13.21 0.93
C SER A 64 -8.00 14.27 1.13
N GLY A 65 -8.51 14.45 2.36
CA GLY A 65 -9.48 15.50 2.69
C GLY A 65 -10.83 15.38 1.99
N GLY A 66 -11.14 14.21 1.41
CA GLY A 66 -12.35 13.95 0.64
C GLY A 66 -13.02 12.64 1.06
N THR A 67 -14.35 12.65 1.10
CA THR A 67 -15.17 11.46 1.38
C THR A 67 -14.89 10.40 0.31
N PHE A 68 -14.28 9.29 0.71
CA PHE A 68 -13.95 8.20 -0.20
C PHE A 68 -15.24 7.66 -0.82
N SER A 69 -15.37 7.81 -2.15
CA SER A 69 -16.45 7.19 -2.90
C SER A 69 -16.17 5.68 -3.00
N ASN A 70 -16.57 4.97 -1.95
CA ASN A 70 -16.41 3.53 -1.70
C ASN A 70 -16.89 2.62 -2.86
N ASP A 71 -17.62 3.16 -3.84
CA ASP A 71 -18.33 2.39 -4.85
C ASP A 71 -17.49 1.90 -6.04
N ARG A 72 -16.32 2.50 -6.34
CA ARG A 72 -15.53 2.08 -7.54
C ARG A 72 -14.45 1.03 -7.29
N MET A 73 -13.94 0.90 -6.06
CA MET A 73 -12.90 -0.11 -5.77
C MET A 73 -13.45 -1.52 -5.58
N MET A 74 -14.72 -1.68 -5.21
CA MET A 74 -15.41 -2.98 -5.10
C MET A 74 -15.64 -3.67 -6.46
N LEU A 75 -15.45 -2.97 -7.59
CA LEU A 75 -15.81 -3.46 -8.93
C LEU A 75 -14.64 -4.10 -9.72
N ALA A 76 -13.44 -4.20 -9.15
CA ALA A 76 -12.38 -5.03 -9.73
C ALA A 76 -12.57 -6.50 -9.28
N ARG A 77 -13.61 -7.15 -9.82
CA ARG A 77 -13.69 -8.62 -9.87
C ARG A 77 -12.88 -9.13 -11.05
#